data_AF-A0A438BZN0-F1
#
_entry.id   AF-A0A438BZN0-F1
#
_cell.length_a   1.000
_cell.length_b   1.000
_cell.length_c   1.000
_cell.angle_alpha   90.00
_cell.angle_beta   90.00
_cell.angle_gamma   90.00
#
_symmetry.space_group_name_H-M   'P 1'
#
loop_
_entity.id
_entity.type
_entity.pdbx_description
1 polymer ?
#
loop_
_entity_poly.entity_id
_entity_poly.type
_entity_poly.pdbx_seq_one_letter_code
_entity_poly.pdbx_strand_id
1 'polypeptide(L)'
;MGLCKILSISSFLLTTLFFTSSYAATFNIQNRCSYTVWAAAIPGGGMRLGSGQSWSLDVKAATTGSRVWGRTDCSFDASGNGKCETGDCGGRLQCKAYGTPPNTLAEFALNQYSNLDFFDISLVDGFNVPIAFNPTSNGCTRGISCTADIVGECPAALKTTGGCNNPCTVFKTDEYCCNSGSCNATDFSRFFKTRCPDAYSYPKDDQTSTFTCPGGTNYEVIFCPSAVPQTCVFIIN
;
A
#
# COMPACT_ATOMS: atom_id res chain seq x y z
N MET A 1 -23.72 -36.97 66.90
CA MET A 1 -23.87 -35.67 66.21
C MET A 1 -22.61 -34.85 66.47
N GLY A 2 -21.89 -34.46 65.42
CA GLY A 2 -20.67 -33.65 65.55
C GLY A 2 -19.76 -33.79 64.33
N LEU A 3 -20.12 -33.10 63.24
CA LEU A 3 -19.36 -33.03 61.98
C LEU A 3 -17.99 -32.37 62.21
N CYS A 4 -16.90 -33.02 61.79
CA CYS A 4 -15.60 -32.38 61.61
C CYS A 4 -15.50 -31.87 60.16
N LYS A 5 -15.36 -30.55 59.99
CA LYS A 5 -15.35 -29.83 58.71
C LYS A 5 -14.05 -30.10 57.94
N ILE A 6 -14.18 -30.58 56.71
CA ILE A 6 -13.10 -30.61 55.72
C ILE A 6 -12.91 -29.19 55.19
N LEU A 7 -11.77 -28.57 55.51
CA LEU A 7 -11.35 -27.29 54.92
C LEU A 7 -10.92 -27.55 53.47
N SER A 8 -11.75 -27.13 52.52
CA SER A 8 -11.42 -27.10 51.09
C SER A 8 -10.51 -25.90 50.82
N ILE A 9 -9.23 -26.15 50.57
CA ILE A 9 -8.28 -25.13 50.09
C ILE A 9 -8.57 -24.96 48.60
N SER A 10 -9.34 -23.92 48.26
CA SER A 10 -9.55 -23.48 46.88
C SER A 10 -8.23 -22.89 46.35
N SER A 11 -7.52 -23.66 45.54
CA SER A 11 -6.38 -23.18 44.77
C SER A 11 -6.91 -22.27 43.66
N PHE A 12 -6.84 -20.95 43.88
CA PHE A 12 -7.08 -19.96 42.84
C PHE A 12 -5.89 -20.01 41.87
N LEU A 13 -6.02 -20.80 40.79
CA LEU A 13 -5.10 -20.73 39.67
C LEU A 13 -5.25 -19.35 39.02
N LEU A 14 -4.33 -18.44 39.33
CA LEU A 14 -4.19 -17.18 38.62
C LEU A 14 -3.57 -17.50 37.25
N THR A 15 -4.42 -17.76 36.26
CA THR A 15 -3.98 -17.85 34.86
C THR A 15 -3.46 -16.49 34.43
N THR A 16 -2.14 -16.32 34.44
CA THR A 16 -1.48 -15.22 33.76
C THR A 16 -1.80 -15.35 32.27
N LEU A 17 -2.74 -14.55 31.79
CA LEU A 17 -2.92 -14.27 30.36
C LEU A 17 -1.60 -13.67 29.86
N PHE A 18 -0.75 -14.52 29.30
CA PHE A 18 0.31 -14.07 28.42
C PHE A 18 -0.38 -13.39 27.24
N PHE A 19 -0.44 -12.06 27.25
CA PHE A 19 -0.72 -11.31 26.05
C PHE A 19 0.40 -11.66 25.07
N THR A 20 0.10 -12.51 24.10
CA THR A 20 0.95 -12.66 22.93
C THR A 20 0.98 -11.30 22.26
N SER A 21 2.12 -10.62 22.34
CA SER A 21 2.35 -9.39 21.61
C SER A 21 2.27 -9.75 20.12
N SER A 22 1.14 -9.45 19.48
CA SER A 22 1.04 -9.52 18.03
C SER A 22 1.97 -8.45 17.48
N TYR A 23 3.06 -8.83 16.81
CA TYR A 23 3.99 -7.88 16.23
C TYR A 23 3.29 -7.04 15.15
N ALA A 24 2.71 -5.91 15.55
CA ALA A 24 2.15 -4.91 14.66
C ALA A 24 3.29 -4.22 13.90
N ALA A 25 2.99 -3.73 12.69
CA ALA A 25 3.90 -2.91 11.91
C ALA A 25 3.37 -1.48 11.85
N THR A 26 4.28 -0.50 11.97
CA THR A 26 3.95 0.90 11.73
C THR A 26 4.36 1.30 10.33
N PHE A 27 3.43 1.92 9.60
CA PHE A 27 3.62 2.50 8.27
C PHE A 27 3.68 4.02 8.38
N ASN A 28 4.78 4.61 7.94
CA ASN A 28 4.91 6.06 7.79
C ASN A 28 4.63 6.46 6.33
N ILE A 29 3.42 6.91 6.05
CA ILE A 29 2.96 7.30 4.71
C ILE A 29 3.24 8.79 4.51
N GLN A 30 4.12 9.13 3.58
CA GLN A 30 4.63 10.48 3.37
C GLN A 30 4.20 11.02 2.02
N ASN A 31 3.74 12.27 1.96
CA ASN A 31 3.54 12.96 0.70
C ASN A 31 4.72 13.91 0.41
N ARG A 32 5.57 13.55 -0.54
CA ARG A 32 6.64 14.43 -1.07
C ARG A 32 6.28 15.04 -2.41
N CYS A 33 5.08 14.81 -2.93
CA CYS A 33 4.60 15.49 -4.12
C CYS A 33 4.47 17.00 -3.85
N SER A 34 4.60 17.82 -4.89
CA SER A 34 4.32 19.26 -4.81
C SER A 34 2.83 19.58 -4.65
N TYR A 35 1.96 18.58 -4.83
CA TYR A 35 0.52 18.66 -4.74
C TYR A 35 -0.04 17.84 -3.57
N THR A 36 -1.30 18.10 -3.22
CA THR A 36 -2.00 17.35 -2.17
C THR A 36 -2.34 15.94 -2.68
N VAL A 37 -2.12 14.94 -1.83
CA VAL A 37 -2.56 13.56 -2.05
C VAL A 37 -3.49 13.18 -0.90
N TRP A 38 -4.58 12.48 -1.20
CA TRP A 38 -5.41 11.86 -0.17
C TRP A 38 -4.98 10.42 -0.02
N ALA A 39 -4.02 10.18 0.88
CA ALA A 39 -3.58 8.85 1.23
C ALA A 39 -4.77 7.97 1.62
N ALA A 40 -4.72 6.71 1.21
CA ALA A 40 -5.71 5.71 1.51
C ALA A 40 -5.01 4.42 1.90
N ALA A 41 -5.62 3.69 2.84
CA ALA A 41 -5.10 2.43 3.31
C ALA A 41 -6.26 1.47 3.64
N ILE A 42 -6.08 0.21 3.29
CA ILE A 42 -6.92 -0.89 3.77
C ILE A 42 -6.01 -1.97 4.35
N PRO A 43 -6.13 -2.27 5.65
CA PRO A 43 -6.87 -1.50 6.66
C PRO A 43 -6.25 -0.11 6.91
N GLY A 44 -7.03 0.84 7.41
CA GLY A 44 -6.51 2.14 7.90
C GLY A 44 -7.38 3.35 7.61
N GLY A 45 -8.15 3.34 6.52
CA GLY A 45 -9.03 4.44 6.12
C GLY A 45 -8.35 5.39 5.15
N GLY A 46 -8.37 6.69 5.43
CA GLY A 46 -7.68 7.66 4.56
C GLY A 46 -7.50 9.03 5.20
N MET A 47 -6.49 9.76 4.73
CA MET A 47 -6.12 11.06 5.26
C MET A 47 -5.63 11.99 4.16
N ARG A 48 -6.03 13.27 4.24
CA ARG A 48 -5.50 14.31 3.36
C ARG A 48 -4.07 14.64 3.78
N LEU A 49 -3.12 14.52 2.86
CA LEU A 49 -1.73 14.90 3.04
C LEU A 49 -1.37 16.02 2.05
N GLY A 50 -1.16 17.22 2.56
CA GLY A 50 -0.47 18.28 1.83
C GLY A 50 1.00 17.91 1.56
N SER A 51 1.67 18.73 0.76
CA SER A 51 3.11 18.54 0.49
C SER A 51 3.91 18.56 1.80
N GLY A 52 4.80 17.58 1.98
CA GLY A 52 5.62 17.40 3.17
C GLY A 52 4.91 16.81 4.38
N GLN A 53 3.60 16.54 4.32
CA GLN A 53 2.85 15.93 5.42
C GLN A 53 2.97 14.41 5.41
N SER A 54 2.80 13.81 6.60
CA SER A 54 2.89 12.37 6.80
C SER A 54 1.75 11.82 7.65
N TRP A 55 1.53 10.52 7.54
CA TRP A 55 0.57 9.74 8.30
C TRP A 55 1.25 8.52 8.90
N SER A 56 1.21 8.40 10.22
CA SER A 56 1.58 7.15 10.90
C SER A 56 0.35 6.26 11.03
N LEU A 57 0.44 5.05 10.48
CA LEU A 57 -0.62 4.04 10.49
C LEU A 57 -0.08 2.75 11.11
N ASP A 58 -0.71 2.30 12.20
CA ASP A 58 -0.41 1.00 12.80
C ASP A 58 -1.30 -0.09 12.19
N VAL A 59 -0.66 -1.16 11.71
CA VAL A 59 -1.34 -2.32 11.12
C VAL A 59 -1.05 -3.56 11.95
N LYS A 60 -2.11 -4.32 12.24
CA LYS A 60 -2.01 -5.54 13.05
C LYS A 60 -1.19 -6.61 12.34
N ALA A 61 -0.50 -7.44 13.12
CA ALA A 61 0.12 -8.66 12.62
C ALA A 61 -0.91 -9.55 11.90
N ALA A 62 -0.46 -10.40 10.99
CA ALA A 62 -1.29 -11.36 10.24
C ALA A 62 -2.35 -10.71 9.32
N THR A 63 -2.26 -9.40 9.05
CA THR A 63 -3.13 -8.72 8.07
C THR A 63 -2.75 -9.16 6.65
N THR A 64 -3.74 -9.46 5.81
CA THR A 64 -3.59 -9.86 4.41
C THR A 64 -4.46 -9.00 3.49
N GLY A 65 -4.15 -9.00 2.19
CA GLY A 65 -4.89 -8.19 1.21
C GLY A 65 -4.79 -6.69 1.49
N SER A 66 -3.67 -6.24 2.06
CA SER A 66 -3.53 -4.86 2.50
C SER A 66 -2.99 -3.99 1.38
N ARG A 67 -3.47 -2.75 1.31
CA ARG A 67 -3.05 -1.78 0.30
C ARG A 67 -2.87 -0.41 0.92
N VAL A 68 -1.84 0.31 0.49
CA VAL A 68 -1.71 1.77 0.63
C VAL A 68 -1.61 2.38 -0.77
N TRP A 69 -2.32 3.47 -1.02
CA TRP A 69 -2.25 4.20 -2.29
C TRP A 69 -2.52 5.69 -2.12
N GLY A 70 -2.11 6.47 -3.12
CA GLY A 70 -2.37 7.90 -3.18
C GLY A 70 -3.59 8.19 -4.08
N ARG A 71 -4.52 9.02 -3.61
CA ARG A 71 -5.64 9.53 -4.42
C ARG A 71 -5.42 10.99 -4.81
N THR A 72 -5.80 11.37 -6.01
CA THR A 72 -5.56 12.72 -6.55
C THR A 72 -6.87 13.45 -6.84
N ASP A 73 -6.78 14.78 -6.83
CA ASP A 73 -7.87 15.71 -7.17
C ASP A 73 -9.20 15.40 -6.48
N CYS A 74 -9.14 15.19 -5.17
CA CYS A 74 -10.32 14.87 -4.37
C CYS A 74 -11.02 16.10 -3.83
N SER A 75 -12.34 16.00 -3.69
CA SER A 75 -13.19 16.93 -2.94
C SER A 75 -14.08 16.13 -1.99
N PHE A 76 -14.10 16.52 -0.72
CA PHE A 76 -14.94 15.89 0.32
C PHE A 76 -15.71 16.95 1.11
N ASP A 77 -16.94 16.63 1.47
CA ASP A 77 -17.74 17.39 2.42
C ASP A 77 -17.25 17.20 3.87
N ALA A 78 -17.87 17.91 4.81
CA ALA A 78 -17.53 17.82 6.23
C ALA A 78 -17.81 16.44 6.86
N SER A 79 -18.64 15.61 6.20
CA SER A 79 -18.93 14.24 6.60
C SER A 79 -17.97 13.22 5.95
N GLY A 80 -17.01 13.69 5.14
CA GLY A 80 -16.06 12.85 4.42
C GLY A 80 -16.66 12.14 3.20
N ASN A 81 -17.77 12.61 2.65
CA ASN A 81 -18.33 12.10 1.39
C ASN A 81 -17.91 12.99 0.23
N GLY A 82 -17.65 12.41 -0.93
CA GLY A 82 -17.10 13.15 -2.04
C GLY A 82 -16.65 12.27 -3.18
N LYS A 83 -15.59 12.69 -3.86
CA LYS A 83 -15.00 11.96 -4.99
C LYS A 83 -13.54 12.34 -5.19
N CYS A 84 -12.73 11.39 -5.64
CA CYS A 84 -11.40 11.60 -6.22
C CYS A 84 -11.39 11.33 -7.72
N GLU A 85 -10.47 11.96 -8.46
CA GLU A 85 -10.27 11.68 -9.88
C GLU A 85 -9.66 10.29 -10.09
N THR A 86 -8.65 9.95 -9.29
CA THR A 86 -8.04 8.62 -9.31
C THR A 86 -7.99 7.98 -7.92
N GLY A 87 -8.06 6.66 -7.86
CA GLY A 87 -7.99 5.90 -6.61
C GLY A 87 -9.21 6.06 -5.68
N ASP A 88 -10.33 6.59 -6.17
CA ASP A 88 -11.54 6.79 -5.36
C ASP A 88 -12.05 5.47 -4.77
N CYS A 89 -12.38 5.47 -3.47
CA CYS A 89 -12.79 4.28 -2.72
C CYS A 89 -14.28 4.31 -2.36
N GLY A 90 -15.13 4.64 -3.34
CA GLY A 90 -16.58 4.71 -3.17
C GLY A 90 -17.07 6.05 -2.62
N GLY A 91 -16.36 7.13 -2.96
CA GLY A 91 -16.70 8.50 -2.59
C GLY A 91 -16.54 8.80 -1.11
N ARG A 92 -15.58 8.15 -0.43
CA ARG A 92 -15.33 8.31 1.01
C ARG A 92 -13.90 8.76 1.28
N LEU A 93 -13.73 9.68 2.22
CA LEU A 93 -12.40 10.04 2.74
C LEU A 93 -11.78 8.85 3.47
N GLN A 94 -12.55 8.20 4.33
CA GLN A 94 -12.17 7.00 5.07
C GLN A 94 -12.49 5.75 4.26
N CYS A 95 -11.49 5.19 3.57
CA CYS A 95 -11.67 4.03 2.71
C CYS A 95 -12.04 2.75 3.48
N LYS A 96 -13.02 2.03 2.95
CA LYS A 96 -13.44 0.69 3.42
C LYS A 96 -13.44 -0.36 2.29
N ALA A 97 -13.17 0.07 1.06
CA ALA A 97 -13.02 -0.75 -0.13
C ALA A 97 -11.82 -0.26 -0.94
N TYR A 98 -11.23 -1.11 -1.78
CA TYR A 98 -10.11 -0.73 -2.63
C TYR A 98 -10.46 0.45 -3.56
N GLY A 99 -9.43 1.18 -3.98
CA GLY A 99 -9.59 2.32 -4.88
C GLY A 99 -9.92 1.92 -6.31
N THR A 100 -10.63 2.78 -7.01
CA THR A 100 -10.91 2.65 -8.45
C THR A 100 -9.62 2.95 -9.24
N PRO A 101 -9.20 2.07 -10.17
CA PRO A 101 -8.07 2.34 -11.07
C PRO A 101 -8.22 3.64 -11.89
N PRO A 102 -7.11 4.30 -12.27
CA PRO A 102 -5.74 3.90 -12.00
C PRO A 102 -5.30 4.30 -10.58
N ASN A 103 -4.59 3.42 -9.89
CA ASN A 103 -3.90 3.76 -8.65
C ASN A 103 -2.63 2.92 -8.47
N THR A 104 -1.51 3.58 -8.21
CA THR A 104 -0.25 2.91 -7.88
C THR A 104 -0.38 2.33 -6.47
N LEU A 105 -0.18 1.02 -6.34
CA LEU A 105 -0.40 0.31 -5.07
C LEU A 105 0.92 -0.01 -4.38
N ALA A 106 0.97 0.17 -3.06
CA ALA A 106 1.85 -0.55 -2.17
C ALA A 106 1.03 -1.67 -1.51
N GLU A 107 1.26 -2.92 -1.89
CA GLU A 107 0.53 -4.09 -1.38
C GLU A 107 1.37 -4.82 -0.33
N PHE A 108 0.73 -5.36 0.70
CA PHE A 108 1.44 -6.10 1.74
C PHE A 108 0.58 -7.11 2.50
N ALA A 109 1.25 -8.14 3.02
CA ALA A 109 0.72 -9.14 3.93
C ALA A 109 1.74 -9.39 5.05
N LEU A 110 1.35 -9.16 6.31
CA LEU A 110 2.27 -9.13 7.44
C LEU A 110 2.27 -10.46 8.19
N ASN A 111 3.44 -10.93 8.63
CA ASN A 111 3.64 -12.13 9.45
C ASN A 111 2.95 -13.37 8.86
N GLN A 112 3.29 -13.68 7.62
CA GLN A 112 2.77 -14.80 6.83
C GLN A 112 3.68 -16.03 6.97
N TYR A 113 3.85 -16.79 5.88
CA TYR A 113 4.70 -17.98 5.85
C TYR A 113 6.11 -17.67 6.36
N SER A 114 6.62 -18.53 7.25
CA SER A 114 7.96 -18.42 7.87
C SER A 114 8.19 -17.11 8.67
N ASN A 115 7.12 -16.53 9.23
CA ASN A 115 7.16 -15.24 9.92
C ASN A 115 7.77 -14.13 9.06
N LEU A 116 7.45 -14.14 7.76
CA LEU A 116 7.87 -13.10 6.83
C LEU A 116 6.70 -12.16 6.51
N ASP A 117 7.02 -10.88 6.40
CA ASP A 117 6.17 -9.90 5.75
C ASP A 117 6.43 -10.00 4.24
N PHE A 118 5.37 -10.05 3.44
CA PHE A 118 5.42 -9.99 1.98
C PHE A 118 4.92 -8.63 1.54
N PHE A 119 5.64 -7.97 0.63
CA PHE A 119 5.28 -6.65 0.16
C PHE A 119 5.74 -6.40 -1.26
N ASP A 120 5.05 -5.51 -1.94
CA ASP A 120 5.30 -5.17 -3.34
C ASP A 120 4.72 -3.80 -3.72
N ILE A 121 5.14 -3.31 -4.89
CA ILE A 121 4.46 -2.24 -5.61
C ILE A 121 3.75 -2.90 -6.78
N SER A 122 2.49 -2.54 -6.99
CA SER A 122 1.67 -3.12 -8.06
C SER A 122 1.07 -2.07 -8.97
N LEU A 123 1.26 -2.31 -10.27
CA LEU A 123 0.71 -1.53 -11.39
C LEU A 123 -0.36 -2.32 -12.15
N VAL A 124 -0.84 -3.43 -11.57
CA VAL A 124 -1.94 -4.24 -12.12
C VAL A 124 -3.25 -3.45 -12.12
N ASP A 125 -3.41 -2.53 -11.17
CA ASP A 125 -4.50 -1.56 -11.09
C ASP A 125 -4.11 -0.18 -11.65
N GLY A 126 -3.06 -0.12 -12.47
CA GLY A 126 -2.58 1.09 -13.15
C GLY A 126 -1.62 1.93 -12.32
N PHE A 127 -1.36 3.15 -12.80
CA PHE A 127 -0.43 4.10 -12.19
C PHE A 127 -1.03 5.51 -12.18
N ASN A 128 -0.88 6.22 -11.08
CA ASN A 128 -1.26 7.64 -10.97
C ASN A 128 -0.15 8.48 -10.30
N VAL A 129 0.40 8.00 -9.18
CA VAL A 129 1.40 8.72 -8.39
C VAL A 129 2.66 7.86 -8.24
N PRO A 130 3.87 8.43 -8.47
CA PRO A 130 5.12 7.74 -8.18
C PRO A 130 5.23 7.34 -6.71
N ILE A 131 5.78 6.17 -6.41
CA ILE A 131 5.83 5.63 -5.05
C ILE A 131 7.18 4.99 -4.74
N ALA A 132 7.61 5.08 -3.47
CA ALA A 132 8.59 4.18 -2.89
C ALA A 132 7.97 3.48 -1.67
N PHE A 133 8.36 2.24 -1.45
CA PHE A 133 7.93 1.43 -0.33
C PHE A 133 9.16 0.75 0.27
N ASN A 134 9.59 1.24 1.44
CA ASN A 134 10.86 0.85 2.04
C ASN A 134 10.64 0.30 3.45
N PRO A 135 11.34 -0.77 3.84
CA PRO A 135 11.44 -1.14 5.25
C PRO A 135 12.29 -0.12 6.01
N THR A 136 11.97 0.08 7.30
CA THR A 136 12.65 1.04 8.18
C THR A 136 13.15 0.42 9.49
N SER A 137 13.01 -0.90 9.68
CA SER A 137 13.44 -1.59 10.90
C SER A 137 13.83 -3.07 10.64
N ASN A 138 14.12 -3.80 11.72
CA ASN A 138 14.39 -5.25 11.73
C ASN A 138 15.49 -5.74 10.78
N GLY A 139 16.46 -4.87 10.46
CA GLY A 139 17.58 -5.22 9.59
C GLY A 139 17.20 -5.46 8.13
N CYS A 140 15.94 -5.23 7.75
CA CYS A 140 15.51 -5.27 6.35
C CYS A 140 15.83 -3.92 5.70
N THR A 141 16.58 -3.94 4.60
CA THR A 141 17.09 -2.72 3.96
C THR A 141 16.71 -2.59 2.48
N ARG A 142 16.28 -3.68 1.84
CA ARG A 142 15.86 -3.66 0.44
C ARG A 142 14.44 -3.11 0.34
N GLY A 143 14.32 -1.85 -0.04
CA GLY A 143 13.06 -1.23 -0.48
C GLY A 143 12.84 -1.37 -1.98
N ILE A 144 11.71 -0.84 -2.43
CA ILE A 144 11.25 -0.85 -3.83
C ILE A 144 10.69 0.50 -4.22
N SER A 145 10.77 0.84 -5.51
CA SER A 145 10.24 2.11 -6.00
C SER A 145 9.77 2.02 -7.45
N CYS A 146 8.81 2.89 -7.78
CA CYS A 146 8.35 3.13 -9.13
C CYS A 146 8.23 4.64 -9.33
N THR A 147 9.23 5.22 -9.98
CA THR A 147 9.44 6.68 -10.04
C THR A 147 9.47 7.27 -11.45
N ALA A 148 9.35 6.44 -12.47
CA ALA A 148 9.29 6.88 -13.86
C ALA A 148 8.05 7.73 -14.15
N ASP A 149 8.12 8.56 -15.20
CA ASP A 149 6.99 9.36 -15.68
C ASP A 149 6.01 8.51 -16.50
N ILE A 150 5.36 7.55 -15.84
CA ILE A 150 4.40 6.64 -16.48
C ILE A 150 3.17 7.41 -17.00
N VAL A 151 2.75 8.50 -16.35
CA VAL A 151 1.60 9.30 -16.79
C VAL A 151 1.93 10.07 -18.07
N GLY A 152 3.10 10.71 -18.14
CA GLY A 152 3.57 11.43 -19.33
C GLY A 152 3.84 10.50 -20.52
N GLU A 153 4.35 9.31 -20.25
CA GLU A 153 4.72 8.32 -21.28
C GLU A 153 3.62 7.29 -21.58
N CYS A 154 2.45 7.43 -20.95
CA CYS A 154 1.38 6.43 -21.05
C CYS A 154 0.94 6.17 -22.50
N PRO A 155 0.88 4.89 -22.95
CA PRO A 155 0.35 4.54 -24.25
C PRO A 155 -1.07 5.08 -24.43
N ALA A 156 -1.39 5.58 -25.63
CA ALA A 156 -2.68 6.22 -25.88
C ALA A 156 -3.88 5.33 -25.52
N ALA A 157 -3.78 4.00 -25.73
CA ALA A 157 -4.82 3.04 -25.40
C ALA A 157 -5.08 2.87 -23.89
N LEU A 158 -4.12 3.25 -23.04
CA LEU A 158 -4.18 3.09 -21.59
C LEU A 158 -4.37 4.43 -20.85
N LYS A 159 -4.23 5.54 -21.57
CA LYS A 159 -4.23 6.88 -20.99
C LYS A 159 -5.62 7.25 -20.47
N THR A 160 -5.65 7.85 -19.29
CA THR A 160 -6.85 8.43 -18.69
C THR A 160 -6.49 9.71 -17.96
N THR A 161 -7.49 10.47 -17.52
CA THR A 161 -7.27 11.64 -16.67
C THR A 161 -6.52 11.23 -15.40
N GLY A 162 -5.43 11.95 -15.09
CA GLY A 162 -4.67 11.76 -13.86
C GLY A 162 -3.85 10.47 -13.75
N GLY A 163 -3.81 9.62 -14.78
CA GLY A 163 -3.09 8.35 -14.68
C GLY A 163 -2.99 7.53 -15.97
N CYS A 164 -2.45 6.33 -15.81
CA CYS A 164 -2.29 5.32 -16.86
C CYS A 164 -2.89 4.00 -16.36
N ASN A 165 -3.94 3.51 -17.01
CA ASN A 165 -4.58 2.26 -16.64
C ASN A 165 -3.72 1.06 -17.03
N ASN A 166 -3.86 -0.05 -16.30
CA ASN A 166 -3.36 -1.33 -16.76
C ASN A 166 -4.23 -1.86 -17.92
N PRO A 167 -3.68 -2.63 -18.89
CA PRO A 167 -4.47 -3.26 -19.93
C PRO A 167 -5.61 -4.16 -19.40
N CYS A 168 -5.47 -4.81 -18.24
CA CYS A 168 -6.59 -5.57 -17.66
C CYS A 168 -7.81 -4.69 -17.38
N THR A 169 -7.59 -3.51 -16.80
CA THR A 169 -8.65 -2.53 -16.50
C THR A 169 -9.38 -2.08 -17.76
N VAL A 170 -8.64 -1.87 -18.86
CA VAL A 170 -9.16 -1.34 -20.13
C VAL A 170 -9.84 -2.43 -20.95
N PHE A 171 -9.16 -3.54 -21.20
CA PHE A 171 -9.58 -4.54 -22.17
C PHE A 171 -10.35 -5.70 -21.56
N LYS A 172 -10.17 -5.98 -20.26
CA LYS A 172 -10.91 -7.02 -19.52
C LYS A 172 -10.86 -8.42 -20.15
N THR A 173 -9.75 -8.75 -20.80
CA THR A 173 -9.52 -10.07 -21.41
C THR A 173 -8.63 -10.92 -20.51
N ASP A 174 -8.72 -12.24 -20.63
CA ASP A 174 -7.87 -13.17 -19.87
C ASP A 174 -6.39 -13.04 -20.21
N GLU A 175 -6.04 -12.54 -21.41
CA GLU A 175 -4.66 -12.22 -21.78
C GLU A 175 -4.02 -11.22 -20.80
N TYR A 176 -4.78 -10.23 -20.32
CA TYR A 176 -4.27 -9.19 -19.43
C TYR A 176 -4.64 -9.40 -17.97
N CYS A 177 -5.82 -10.00 -17.71
CA CYS A 177 -6.36 -10.19 -16.37
C CYS A 177 -6.04 -11.55 -15.75
N CYS A 178 -5.63 -12.53 -16.56
CA CYS A 178 -5.15 -13.82 -16.09
C CYS A 178 -6.15 -14.58 -15.19
N ASN A 179 -7.46 -14.46 -15.44
CA ASN A 179 -8.46 -15.23 -14.70
C ASN A 179 -8.42 -16.72 -15.07
N SER A 180 -8.03 -17.02 -16.30
CA SER A 180 -7.88 -18.38 -16.82
C SER A 180 -6.73 -18.46 -17.82
N GLY A 181 -6.29 -19.69 -18.12
CA GLY A 181 -5.24 -19.94 -19.11
C GLY A 181 -3.83 -19.54 -18.67
N SER A 182 -2.93 -19.39 -19.65
CA SER A 182 -1.54 -18.98 -19.42
C SER A 182 -1.45 -17.46 -19.31
N CYS A 183 -0.78 -17.00 -18.26
CA CYS A 183 -0.56 -15.58 -18.00
C CYS A 183 0.91 -15.23 -18.32
N ASN A 184 1.13 -14.41 -19.35
CA ASN A 184 2.46 -14.02 -19.81
C ASN A 184 2.58 -12.51 -19.93
N ALA A 185 3.81 -12.00 -19.97
CA ALA A 185 4.05 -10.59 -20.25
C ALA A 185 3.54 -10.20 -21.66
N THR A 186 2.95 -9.01 -21.76
CA THR A 186 2.43 -8.42 -23.00
C THR A 186 3.19 -7.14 -23.32
N ASP A 187 2.97 -6.54 -24.49
CA ASP A 187 3.58 -5.25 -24.82
C ASP A 187 3.19 -4.15 -23.82
N PHE A 188 1.93 -4.17 -23.38
CA PHE A 188 1.45 -3.22 -22.38
C PHE A 188 2.03 -3.47 -20.99
N SER A 189 2.16 -4.72 -20.53
CA SER A 189 2.81 -4.96 -19.24
C SER A 189 4.32 -4.67 -19.30
N ARG A 190 4.99 -4.95 -20.42
CA ARG A 190 6.39 -4.56 -20.66
C ARG A 190 6.60 -3.05 -20.60
N PHE A 191 5.64 -2.24 -21.04
CA PHE A 191 5.70 -0.78 -20.89
C PHE A 191 5.87 -0.37 -19.42
N PHE A 192 5.07 -0.94 -18.52
CA PHE A 192 5.18 -0.70 -17.07
C PHE A 192 6.47 -1.30 -16.50
N LYS A 193 6.79 -2.55 -16.84
CA LYS A 193 7.91 -3.29 -16.27
C LYS A 193 9.27 -2.68 -16.58
N THR A 194 9.44 -2.20 -17.82
CA THR A 194 10.69 -1.54 -18.23
C THR A 194 10.95 -0.22 -17.51
N ARG A 195 9.88 0.45 -17.04
CA ARG A 195 9.94 1.72 -16.30
C ARG A 195 10.04 1.53 -14.80
N CYS A 196 9.41 0.48 -14.28
CA CYS A 196 9.42 0.12 -12.87
C CYS A 196 9.72 -1.38 -12.71
N PRO A 197 11.01 -1.79 -12.79
CA PRO A 197 11.40 -3.20 -12.79
C PRO A 197 11.04 -3.96 -11.50
N ASP A 198 10.99 -3.27 -10.36
CA ASP A 198 10.64 -3.87 -9.06
C ASP A 198 9.11 -4.06 -8.89
N ALA A 199 8.27 -3.52 -9.78
CA ALA A 199 6.81 -3.53 -9.60
C ALA A 199 6.12 -4.65 -10.39
N TYR A 200 4.99 -5.14 -9.88
CA TYR A 200 4.08 -6.00 -10.63
C TYR A 200 3.53 -5.23 -11.82
N SER A 201 3.74 -5.75 -13.03
CA SER A 201 3.21 -5.17 -14.27
C SER A 201 2.00 -5.92 -14.83
N TYR A 202 1.79 -7.17 -14.40
CA TYR A 202 0.65 -8.03 -14.71
C TYR A 202 0.43 -9.05 -13.57
N PRO A 203 -0.73 -9.75 -13.50
CA PRO A 203 -1.13 -10.51 -12.30
C PRO A 203 -0.25 -11.70 -11.88
N LYS A 204 0.66 -12.18 -12.74
CA LYS A 204 1.56 -13.31 -12.44
C LYS A 204 3.04 -12.93 -12.58
N ASP A 205 3.36 -11.67 -12.27
CA ASP A 205 4.73 -11.12 -12.29
C ASP A 205 5.49 -11.39 -10.97
N ASP A 206 5.23 -12.54 -10.32
CA ASP A 206 5.66 -12.80 -8.95
C ASP A 206 7.19 -12.89 -8.81
N GLN A 207 7.85 -13.45 -9.82
CA GLN A 207 9.28 -13.81 -9.78
C GLN A 207 10.22 -12.61 -9.58
N THR A 208 9.80 -11.43 -10.02
CA THR A 208 10.65 -10.22 -9.99
C THR A 208 10.05 -9.07 -9.18
N SER A 209 8.89 -9.29 -8.55
CA SER A 209 8.09 -8.23 -7.94
C SER A 209 7.69 -8.51 -6.49
N THR A 210 7.97 -9.70 -5.97
CA THR A 210 7.70 -10.05 -4.57
C THR A 210 8.92 -9.79 -3.69
N PHE A 211 8.73 -8.99 -2.64
CA PHE A 211 9.77 -8.70 -1.66
C PHE A 211 9.37 -9.19 -0.27
N THR A 212 10.37 -9.51 0.55
CA THR A 212 10.14 -10.05 1.90
C THR A 212 11.03 -9.39 2.93
N CYS A 213 10.48 -9.17 4.13
CA CYS A 213 11.22 -8.78 5.33
C CYS A 213 10.86 -9.69 6.50
N PRO A 214 11.67 -9.73 7.58
CA PRO A 214 11.28 -10.39 8.83
C PRO A 214 9.96 -9.82 9.38
N GLY A 215 9.11 -10.66 9.94
CA GLY A 215 7.83 -10.26 10.50
C GLY A 215 7.94 -9.18 11.56
N GLY A 216 7.03 -8.21 11.53
CA GLY A 216 7.02 -7.06 12.43
C GLY A 216 7.96 -5.94 11.98
N THR A 217 8.40 -5.96 10.71
CA THR A 217 9.16 -4.85 10.13
C THR A 217 8.26 -3.62 10.02
N ASN A 218 8.82 -2.45 10.31
CA ASN A 218 8.16 -1.16 10.07
C ASN A 218 8.50 -0.68 8.67
N TYR A 219 7.64 0.16 8.12
CA TYR A 219 7.76 0.60 6.73
C TYR A 219 7.50 2.08 6.56
N GLU A 220 8.00 2.62 5.46
CA GLU A 220 7.55 3.90 4.91
C GLU A 220 7.01 3.73 3.50
N VAL A 221 5.95 4.48 3.20
CA VAL A 221 5.40 4.61 1.85
C VAL A 221 5.49 6.06 1.46
N ILE A 222 6.25 6.38 0.41
CA ILE A 222 6.53 7.76 0.01
C ILE A 222 5.91 8.02 -1.35
N PHE A 223 4.95 8.94 -1.42
CA PHE A 223 4.47 9.48 -2.69
C PHE A 223 5.46 10.52 -3.23
N CYS A 224 5.80 10.41 -4.52
CA CYS A 224 6.81 11.23 -5.20
C CYS A 224 8.20 11.23 -4.51
N PRO A 225 8.85 10.07 -4.34
CA PRO A 225 10.10 9.98 -3.57
C PRO A 225 11.28 10.74 -4.19
N SER A 226 11.26 10.96 -5.51
CA SER A 226 12.29 11.69 -6.26
C SER A 226 12.01 13.19 -6.39
N ALA A 227 10.93 13.70 -5.78
CA ALA A 227 10.71 15.14 -5.73
C ALA A 227 11.82 15.79 -4.88
N VAL A 228 12.68 16.58 -5.54
CA VAL A 228 13.67 17.41 -4.86
C VAL A 228 12.91 18.33 -3.90
N PRO A 229 13.21 18.34 -2.58
CA PRO A 229 12.64 19.33 -1.70
C PRO A 229 12.97 20.70 -2.29
N GLN A 230 11.98 21.57 -2.47
CA GLN A 230 12.25 22.99 -2.76
C GLN A 230 12.94 23.60 -1.53
N THR A 231 14.23 23.30 -1.33
CA THR A 231 15.08 24.14 -0.51
C THR A 231 15.15 25.47 -1.23
N CYS A 232 14.73 26.54 -0.55
CA CYS A 232 14.90 27.90 -1.01
C CYS A 232 16.30 28.07 -1.58
N VAL A 233 16.40 28.25 -2.90
CA VAL A 233 17.60 28.80 -3.52
C VAL A 233 17.67 30.24 -3.00
N PHE A 234 18.45 30.46 -1.95
CA PHE A 234 18.91 31.81 -1.63
C PHE A 234 19.76 32.25 -2.82
N ILE A 235 19.16 33.03 -3.72
CA ILE A 235 19.90 33.82 -4.68
C ILE A 235 20.63 34.88 -3.84
N ILE A 236 21.89 34.61 -3.52
CA ILE A 236 22.82 35.64 -3.08
C ILE A 236 23.20 36.44 -4.32
N ASN A 237 22.71 37.68 -4.37
CA ASN A 237 23.16 38.72 -5.29
C ASN A 237 24.65 39.02 -5.10
#